data_AF-A0A0M8X1U9-F1
#
_entry.id   AF-A0A0M8X1U9-F1
#
_cell.length_a   1.000
_cell.length_b   1.000
_cell.length_c   1.000
_cell.angle_alpha   90.00
_cell.angle_beta   90.00
_cell.angle_gamma   90.00
#
_symmetry.space_group_name_H-M   'P 1'
#
loop_
_entity.id
_entity.type
_entity.pdbx_description
1 polymer ?
#
loop_
_entity_poly.entity_id
_entity_poly.type
_entity_poly.pdbx_seq_one_letter_code
_entity_poly.pdbx_strand_id
1 'polypeptide(L)'
;MTAITATRRLARLRSLALTGIATTGAAAAALTLMPASAHAAEAPQGVHGIAAPSRDSRTDSTAGGANNLDGWIKKSLAIMKAKGIPGSYEGLHRNIMRESSGNPNAQNNWDVNAQKGIPSKGLLQVIEPTFNAYHVAGTANSLTDPVANITAAANYAAHRYGSIDNVNSAY
;
A
#
# COMPACT_ATOMS: atom_id res chain seq x y z
N MET A 1 -23.37 10.68 -73.99
CA MET A 1 -22.82 9.50 -73.29
C MET A 1 -22.54 9.93 -71.85
N THR A 2 -23.43 9.65 -70.89
CA THR A 2 -23.41 8.48 -69.96
C THR A 2 -22.60 8.83 -68.70
N ALA A 3 -23.01 8.67 -67.43
CA ALA A 3 -24.29 8.50 -66.73
C ALA A 3 -23.99 8.79 -65.24
N ILE A 4 -24.95 9.39 -64.54
CA ILE A 4 -24.91 9.69 -63.10
C ILE A 4 -25.20 8.39 -62.32
N THR A 5 -24.36 8.04 -61.34
CA THR A 5 -24.67 6.97 -60.37
C THR A 5 -24.66 7.52 -58.95
N ALA A 6 -25.86 7.71 -58.39
CA ALA A 6 -26.08 8.09 -57.00
C ALA A 6 -26.33 6.83 -56.17
N THR A 7 -25.45 6.53 -55.22
CA THR A 7 -25.64 5.41 -54.28
C THR A 7 -26.45 5.90 -53.07
N ARG A 8 -27.71 5.48 -52.99
CA ARG A 8 -28.58 5.67 -51.82
C ARG A 8 -28.20 4.66 -50.74
N ARG A 9 -27.71 5.12 -49.59
CA ARG A 9 -27.65 4.30 -48.35
C ARG A 9 -28.86 4.64 -47.48
N LEU A 10 -29.71 3.65 -47.25
CA LEU A 10 -30.86 3.72 -46.36
C LEU A 10 -30.35 3.71 -44.90
N ALA A 11 -30.48 4.85 -44.22
CA ALA A 11 -30.20 4.96 -42.79
C ALA A 11 -31.39 4.40 -42.00
N ARG A 12 -31.12 3.36 -41.20
CA ARG A 12 -32.08 2.69 -40.32
C ARG A 12 -32.33 3.57 -39.09
N LEU A 13 -33.55 4.08 -38.94
CA LEU A 13 -34.01 4.77 -37.74
C LEU A 13 -34.02 3.81 -36.54
N ARG A 14 -33.41 4.23 -35.43
CA ARG A 14 -33.64 3.67 -34.09
C ARG A 14 -34.16 4.78 -33.20
N SER A 15 -35.43 4.65 -32.80
CA SER A 15 -36.13 5.54 -31.89
C SER A 15 -35.50 5.50 -30.49
N LEU A 16 -35.14 6.66 -29.94
CA LEU A 16 -34.93 6.85 -28.49
C LEU A 16 -36.17 7.54 -27.92
N ALA A 17 -36.88 6.84 -27.05
CA ALA A 17 -37.90 7.43 -26.20
C ALA A 17 -37.22 8.12 -25.01
N LEU A 18 -37.36 9.45 -24.91
CA LEU A 18 -37.14 10.21 -23.68
C LEU A 18 -38.39 10.08 -22.81
N THR A 19 -38.25 9.63 -21.56
CA THR A 19 -39.27 9.79 -20.52
C THR A 19 -38.62 10.55 -19.36
N GLY A 20 -39.14 11.75 -19.12
CA GLY A 20 -38.66 12.68 -18.10
C GLY A 20 -39.07 12.27 -16.69
N ILE A 21 -38.17 12.52 -15.74
CA ILE A 21 -38.44 12.42 -14.31
C ILE A 21 -38.83 13.83 -13.85
N ALA A 22 -40.09 14.00 -13.45
CA ALA A 22 -40.58 15.19 -12.77
C ALA A 22 -40.67 14.91 -11.26
N THR A 23 -39.95 15.68 -10.48
CA THR A 23 -39.96 15.76 -9.02
C THR A 23 -41.10 16.65 -8.52
N THR A 24 -41.74 16.30 -7.39
CA THR A 24 -42.40 17.17 -6.38
C THR A 24 -42.88 16.25 -5.25
N GLY A 25 -42.38 16.31 -4.00
CA GLY A 25 -42.78 17.23 -2.90
C GLY A 25 -44.03 16.68 -2.17
N ALA A 26 -44.19 16.56 -0.85
CA ALA A 26 -43.55 17.14 0.33
C ALA A 26 -44.08 16.49 1.65
N ALA A 27 -43.34 16.67 2.76
CA ALA A 27 -43.77 16.84 4.18
C ALA A 27 -44.60 15.74 4.90
N ALA A 28 -44.55 15.49 6.22
CA ALA A 28 -43.70 15.89 7.35
C ALA A 28 -44.20 15.12 8.62
N ALA A 29 -43.29 14.88 9.59
CA ALA A 29 -43.51 14.75 11.06
C ALA A 29 -44.44 13.62 11.59
N ALA A 30 -44.30 13.01 12.78
CA ALA A 30 -43.52 13.28 13.98
C ALA A 30 -43.38 12.02 14.87
N LEU A 31 -42.25 11.93 15.57
CA LEU A 31 -42.08 11.61 17.00
C LEU A 31 -42.65 10.31 17.63
N THR A 32 -41.76 9.38 17.98
CA THR A 32 -41.72 8.68 19.28
C THR A 32 -40.25 8.46 19.69
N LEU A 33 -39.72 9.30 20.58
CA LEU A 33 -39.37 9.00 21.97
C LEU A 33 -38.62 7.68 22.26
N MET A 34 -37.37 7.87 22.70
CA MET A 34 -36.63 7.21 23.80
C MET A 34 -35.46 6.26 23.47
N PRO A 35 -34.38 6.30 24.29
CA PRO A 35 -33.05 5.77 23.99
C PRO A 35 -32.83 4.37 24.61
N ALA A 36 -31.97 3.56 23.99
CA ALA A 36 -31.40 2.39 24.64
C ALA A 36 -30.00 2.11 24.11
N SER A 37 -29.05 2.22 25.03
CA SER A 37 -27.67 1.77 24.93
C SER A 37 -27.59 0.31 24.51
N ALA A 38 -26.80 0.01 23.48
CA ALA A 38 -26.22 -1.32 23.26
C ALA A 38 -24.71 -1.16 23.05
N HIS A 39 -24.07 -0.71 24.13
CA HIS A 39 -22.71 -1.17 24.46
C HIS A 39 -22.81 -2.63 24.91
N ALA A 40 -21.71 -3.37 24.75
CA ALA A 40 -21.45 -4.74 25.21
C ALA A 40 -21.83 -5.89 24.26
N ALA A 41 -20.83 -6.30 23.48
CA ALA A 41 -20.52 -7.72 23.33
C ALA A 41 -19.00 -7.87 23.48
N GLU A 42 -18.58 -7.96 24.74
CA GLU A 42 -17.31 -8.53 25.18
C GLU A 42 -17.46 -10.06 25.25
N ALA A 43 -16.48 -10.81 24.73
CA ALA A 43 -16.15 -12.19 25.12
C ALA A 43 -14.85 -12.65 24.41
N PRO A 44 -14.04 -13.55 24.98
CA PRO A 44 -13.35 -13.45 26.26
C PRO A 44 -11.82 -13.55 26.10
N GLN A 45 -11.09 -13.02 27.08
CA GLN A 45 -9.69 -13.33 27.34
C GLN A 45 -9.56 -14.78 27.86
N GLY A 46 -8.59 -15.53 27.34
CA GLY A 46 -8.33 -16.93 27.71
C GLY A 46 -6.88 -17.31 27.44
N VAL A 47 -6.03 -16.91 28.38
CA VAL A 47 -4.58 -17.12 28.53
C VAL A 47 -4.11 -18.55 28.20
N HIS A 48 -3.13 -18.69 27.31
CA HIS A 48 -2.05 -19.66 27.49
C HIS A 48 -0.73 -19.05 27.03
N GLY A 49 0.05 -18.63 28.04
CA GLY A 49 1.42 -18.23 27.87
C GLY A 49 2.30 -19.43 27.53
N ILE A 50 3.12 -19.25 26.51
CA ILE A 50 4.51 -19.69 26.54
C ILE A 50 5.33 -18.49 26.06
N ALA A 51 5.91 -17.78 27.02
CA ALA A 51 6.97 -16.82 26.76
C ALA A 51 8.15 -17.59 26.18
N ALA A 52 8.26 -17.61 24.85
CA ALA A 52 9.50 -17.97 24.20
C ALA A 52 10.49 -16.84 24.49
N PRO A 53 11.67 -17.12 25.07
CA PRO A 53 12.64 -16.08 25.33
C PRO A 53 13.06 -15.49 23.98
N SER A 54 12.73 -14.21 23.76
CA SER A 54 13.36 -13.41 22.71
C SER A 54 14.85 -13.39 23.03
N ARG A 55 15.58 -14.35 22.48
CA ARG A 55 17.04 -14.37 22.55
C ARG A 55 17.47 -13.12 21.82
N ASP A 56 17.93 -12.18 22.62
CA ASP A 56 18.73 -11.05 22.20
C ASP A 56 19.90 -11.61 21.40
N SER A 57 19.77 -11.60 20.08
CA SER A 57 20.85 -11.92 19.15
C SER A 57 21.83 -10.74 19.12
N ARG A 58 22.45 -10.50 20.28
CA ARG A 58 23.65 -9.69 20.46
C ARG A 58 24.85 -10.52 20.00
N THR A 59 24.95 -10.74 18.70
CA THR A 59 26.13 -11.28 18.02
C THR A 59 26.09 -10.80 16.56
N ASP A 60 26.74 -9.70 16.22
CA ASP A 60 28.19 -9.67 15.99
C ASP A 60 28.58 -8.28 15.47
N SER A 61 29.56 -7.68 16.14
CA SER A 61 30.08 -6.35 15.80
C SER A 61 31.33 -6.54 14.97
N THR A 62 31.20 -6.57 13.64
CA THR A 62 32.34 -6.31 12.73
C THR A 62 31.80 -5.78 11.40
N ALA A 63 32.10 -4.50 11.09
CA ALA A 63 32.01 -3.87 9.78
C ALA A 63 30.76 -4.19 8.93
N GLY A 64 29.57 -3.87 9.42
CA GLY A 64 28.36 -3.96 8.61
C GLY A 64 27.09 -4.02 9.46
N GLY A 65 26.60 -2.85 9.88
CA GLY A 65 25.40 -2.58 10.72
C GLY A 65 24.49 -3.74 11.10
N ALA A 66 24.12 -3.80 12.39
CA ALA A 66 23.30 -4.83 13.02
C ALA A 66 22.24 -5.47 12.12
N ASN A 67 22.11 -6.81 12.18
CA ASN A 67 21.10 -7.55 11.43
C ASN A 67 19.70 -7.42 12.08
N ASN A 68 19.25 -6.19 12.23
CA ASN A 68 17.98 -5.82 12.84
C ASN A 68 17.42 -4.57 12.14
N LEU A 69 16.21 -4.17 12.53
CA LEU A 69 15.50 -3.06 11.91
C LEU A 69 16.32 -1.76 11.86
N ASP A 70 16.92 -1.34 12.98
CA ASP A 70 17.73 -0.13 13.05
C ASP A 70 18.95 -0.20 12.10
N GLY A 71 19.65 -1.32 12.08
CA GLY A 71 20.80 -1.52 11.20
C GLY A 71 20.41 -1.55 9.73
N TRP A 72 19.27 -2.14 9.37
CA TRP A 72 18.74 -2.09 8.01
C TRP A 72 18.35 -0.69 7.59
N ILE A 73 17.65 0.08 8.45
CA ILE A 73 17.31 1.48 8.17
C ILE A 73 18.58 2.32 7.96
N LYS A 74 19.58 2.19 8.84
CA LYS A 74 20.85 2.93 8.72
C LYS A 74 21.61 2.59 7.45
N LYS A 75 21.66 1.31 7.07
CA LYS A 75 22.27 0.87 5.80
C LYS A 75 21.53 1.49 4.61
N SER A 76 20.20 1.45 4.61
CA SER A 76 19.38 2.06 3.56
C SER A 76 19.61 3.57 3.48
N LEU A 77 19.65 4.29 4.61
CA LEU A 77 19.92 5.73 4.63
C LEU A 77 21.29 6.09 4.04
N ALA A 78 22.31 5.26 4.29
CA ALA A 78 23.63 5.47 3.69
C ALA A 78 23.58 5.33 2.15
N ILE A 79 22.86 4.32 1.65
CA ILE A 79 22.67 4.10 0.21
C ILE A 79 21.82 5.22 -0.40
N MET A 80 20.72 5.58 0.25
CA MET A 80 19.82 6.67 -0.14
C MET A 80 20.60 7.98 -0.28
N LYS A 81 21.43 8.32 0.72
CA LYS A 81 22.29 9.51 0.68
C LYS A 81 23.25 9.47 -0.51
N ALA A 82 23.90 8.34 -0.76
CA ALA A 82 24.82 8.19 -1.89
C ALA A 82 24.11 8.30 -3.26
N LYS A 83 22.81 8.02 -3.32
CA LYS A 83 21.99 8.04 -4.54
C LYS A 83 21.10 9.28 -4.67
N GLY A 84 21.15 10.20 -3.72
CA GLY A 84 20.31 11.41 -3.71
C GLY A 84 18.83 11.15 -3.43
N ILE A 85 18.50 10.05 -2.75
CA ILE A 85 17.13 9.70 -2.36
C ILE A 85 16.84 10.35 -1.00
N PRO A 86 15.89 11.29 -0.90
CA PRO A 86 15.57 11.96 0.36
C PRO A 86 14.75 11.08 1.31
N GLY A 87 15.08 11.13 2.59
CA GLY A 87 14.30 10.52 3.67
C GLY A 87 15.03 10.52 5.01
N SER A 88 14.27 10.32 6.09
CA SER A 88 14.78 10.26 7.44
C SER A 88 14.63 8.87 8.08
N TYR A 89 15.38 8.63 9.16
CA TYR A 89 15.21 7.44 9.99
C TYR A 89 13.77 7.31 10.48
N GLU A 90 13.20 8.40 11.00
CA GLU A 90 11.84 8.40 11.56
C GLU A 90 10.77 8.18 10.49
N GLY A 91 10.95 8.72 9.29
CA GLY A 91 10.07 8.46 8.15
C GLY A 91 10.08 6.99 7.78
N LEU A 92 11.26 6.39 7.63
CA LEU A 92 11.40 4.96 7.35
C LEU A 92 10.80 4.11 8.47
N HIS A 93 11.21 4.35 9.71
CA HIS A 93 10.78 3.59 10.87
C HIS A 93 9.27 3.62 11.06
N ARG A 94 8.64 4.80 11.03
CA ARG A 94 7.19 4.96 11.19
C ARG A 94 6.41 4.17 10.12
N ASN A 95 6.82 4.28 8.86
CA ASN A 95 6.15 3.58 7.78
C ASN A 95 6.34 2.05 7.91
N ILE A 96 7.56 1.57 8.20
CA ILE A 96 7.83 0.15 8.40
C ILE A 96 6.98 -0.45 9.53
N MET A 97 6.87 0.27 10.65
CA MET A 97 6.09 -0.21 11.79
C MET A 97 4.60 -0.33 11.47
N ARG A 98 4.05 0.59 10.66
CA ARG A 98 2.66 0.51 10.19
C ARG A 98 2.44 -0.62 9.17
N GLU A 99 3.38 -0.81 8.24
CA GLU A 99 3.24 -1.77 7.14
C GLU A 99 3.45 -3.23 7.57
N SER A 100 4.44 -3.48 8.44
CA SER A 100 4.90 -4.85 8.71
C SER A 100 5.24 -5.12 10.17
N SER A 101 5.15 -4.11 11.05
CA SER A 101 5.68 -4.19 12.42
C SER A 101 7.16 -4.62 12.46
N GLY A 102 7.93 -4.27 11.42
CA GLY A 102 9.35 -4.64 11.31
C GLY A 102 9.63 -6.05 10.80
N ASN A 103 8.63 -6.78 10.28
CA ASN A 103 8.82 -8.11 9.72
C ASN A 103 9.24 -8.07 8.24
N PRO A 104 10.49 -8.44 7.90
CA PRO A 104 10.96 -8.41 6.52
C PRO A 104 10.36 -9.50 5.62
N ASN A 105 9.70 -10.49 6.22
CA ASN A 105 9.01 -11.57 5.51
C ASN A 105 7.48 -11.38 5.48
N ALA A 106 6.97 -10.20 5.87
CA ALA A 106 5.55 -9.90 5.77
C ALA A 106 5.07 -10.01 4.31
N GLN A 107 3.91 -10.62 4.10
CA GLN A 107 3.29 -10.76 2.78
C GLN A 107 1.77 -10.67 2.90
N ASN A 108 1.16 -9.81 2.10
CA ASN A 108 -0.29 -9.73 1.99
C ASN A 108 -0.82 -10.69 0.93
N ASN A 109 -1.76 -11.56 1.28
CA ASN A 109 -2.34 -12.56 0.38
C ASN A 109 -3.82 -12.32 0.06
N TRP A 110 -4.41 -11.20 0.51
CA TRP A 110 -5.85 -11.01 0.50
C TRP A 110 -6.33 -9.98 -0.52
N ASP A 111 -5.50 -8.97 -0.82
CA ASP A 111 -5.88 -7.86 -1.69
C ASP A 111 -5.96 -8.24 -3.18
N VAL A 112 -6.36 -7.26 -4.00
CA VAL A 112 -6.49 -7.43 -5.45
C VAL A 112 -5.16 -7.73 -6.14
N ASN A 113 -4.03 -7.31 -5.58
CA ASN A 113 -2.72 -7.59 -6.14
C ASN A 113 -2.32 -9.04 -5.85
N ALA A 114 -2.58 -9.54 -4.65
CA ALA A 114 -2.42 -10.93 -4.29
C ALA A 114 -3.29 -11.86 -5.16
N GLN A 115 -4.55 -11.49 -5.40
CA GLN A 115 -5.44 -12.21 -6.32
C GLN A 115 -4.90 -12.24 -7.77
N LYS A 116 -4.15 -11.21 -8.17
CA LYS A 116 -3.44 -11.14 -9.46
C LYS A 116 -2.07 -11.83 -9.46
N GLY A 117 -1.69 -12.48 -8.36
CA GLY A 117 -0.40 -13.17 -8.22
C GLY A 117 0.80 -12.24 -7.96
N ILE A 118 0.55 -10.99 -7.58
CA ILE A 118 1.58 -9.98 -7.30
C ILE A 118 1.37 -9.42 -5.88
N PRO A 119 1.47 -10.26 -4.83
CA PRO A 119 1.25 -9.80 -3.46
C PRO A 119 2.30 -8.76 -3.06
N SER A 120 1.90 -7.80 -2.21
CA SER A 120 2.83 -6.92 -1.52
C SER A 120 3.64 -7.70 -0.48
N LYS A 121 4.94 -7.39 -0.37
CA LYS A 121 5.82 -8.06 0.60
C LYS A 121 6.88 -7.13 1.21
N GLY A 122 7.49 -7.64 2.27
CA GLY A 122 8.60 -7.01 2.95
C GLY A 122 8.20 -5.90 3.92
N LEU A 123 9.21 -5.18 4.38
CA LEU A 123 9.09 -4.19 5.46
C LEU A 123 8.13 -3.05 5.14
N LEU A 124 8.05 -2.65 3.87
CA LEU A 124 7.19 -1.56 3.38
C LEU A 124 6.13 -2.03 2.37
N GLN A 125 5.78 -3.33 2.39
CA GLN A 125 4.68 -3.90 1.61
C GLN A 125 4.73 -3.50 0.11
N VAL A 126 5.91 -3.62 -0.51
CA VAL A 126 6.12 -3.29 -1.92
C VAL A 126 5.70 -4.46 -2.82
N ILE A 127 5.09 -4.16 -3.96
CA ILE A 127 4.79 -5.17 -5.01
C ILE A 127 5.95 -5.32 -6.00
N GLU A 128 6.08 -6.50 -6.61
CA GLU A 128 7.18 -6.84 -7.53
C GLU A 128 7.43 -5.80 -8.65
N PRO A 129 6.40 -5.29 -9.37
CA PRO A 129 6.62 -4.31 -10.43
C PRO A 129 7.17 -2.98 -9.92
N THR A 130 6.74 -2.56 -8.72
CA THR A 130 7.26 -1.35 -8.07
C THR A 130 8.69 -1.55 -7.63
N PHE A 131 9.01 -2.70 -7.02
CA PHE A 131 10.38 -3.01 -6.63
C PHE A 131 11.31 -2.97 -7.84
N ASN A 132 10.93 -3.62 -8.94
CA ASN A 132 11.74 -3.64 -10.17
C ASN A 132 11.94 -2.26 -10.78
N ALA A 133 10.90 -1.41 -10.79
CA ALA A 133 10.99 -0.06 -11.35
C ALA A 133 11.83 0.90 -10.50
N TYR A 134 11.86 0.71 -9.18
CA TYR A 134 12.50 1.62 -8.23
C TYR A 134 13.70 1.01 -7.49
N HIS A 135 14.15 -0.17 -7.92
CA HIS A 135 15.32 -0.83 -7.37
C HIS A 135 16.54 0.11 -7.44
N VAL A 136 17.37 0.05 -6.40
CA VAL A 136 18.51 0.94 -6.26
C VAL A 136 19.80 0.15 -6.40
N ALA A 137 20.54 0.43 -7.47
CA ALA A 137 21.80 -0.25 -7.75
C ALA A 137 22.76 -0.18 -6.54
N GLY A 138 23.22 -1.35 -6.09
CA GLY A 138 24.01 -1.51 -4.87
C GLY A 138 23.29 -2.25 -3.74
N THR A 139 21.98 -2.51 -3.88
CA THR A 139 21.22 -3.42 -2.99
C THR A 139 21.01 -4.79 -3.63
N ALA A 140 20.59 -5.78 -2.84
CA ALA A 140 20.24 -7.10 -3.34
C ALA A 140 19.08 -7.05 -4.36
N ASN A 141 19.03 -8.01 -5.28
CA ASN A 141 17.90 -8.22 -6.21
C ASN A 141 16.86 -9.16 -5.58
N SER A 142 16.39 -8.82 -4.38
CA SER A 142 15.38 -9.58 -3.67
C SER A 142 14.40 -8.63 -3.00
N LEU A 143 13.11 -8.80 -3.30
CA LEU A 143 12.06 -7.91 -2.78
C LEU A 143 11.94 -7.98 -1.25
N THR A 144 12.24 -9.12 -0.63
CA THR A 144 12.19 -9.31 0.83
C THR A 144 13.53 -9.08 1.52
N ASP A 145 14.60 -8.74 0.78
CA ASP A 145 15.83 -8.25 1.41
C ASP A 145 15.52 -6.92 2.13
N PRO A 146 15.81 -6.79 3.44
CA PRO A 146 15.40 -5.62 4.22
C PRO A 146 15.90 -4.30 3.64
N VAL A 147 17.18 -4.26 3.22
CA VAL A 147 17.82 -3.04 2.73
C VAL A 147 17.30 -2.70 1.34
N ALA A 148 17.18 -3.69 0.45
CA ALA A 148 16.63 -3.49 -0.88
C ALA A 148 15.16 -3.03 -0.82
N ASN A 149 14.33 -3.65 0.01
CA ASN A 149 12.92 -3.29 0.17
C ASN A 149 12.75 -1.84 0.67
N ILE A 150 13.48 -1.48 1.74
CA ILE A 150 13.47 -0.12 2.29
C ILE A 150 13.91 0.90 1.24
N THR A 151 15.04 0.63 0.57
CA THR A 151 15.64 1.59 -0.36
C THR A 151 14.78 1.78 -1.60
N ALA A 152 14.20 0.70 -2.15
CA ALA A 152 13.29 0.77 -3.30
C ALA A 152 11.98 1.51 -2.95
N ALA A 153 11.40 1.25 -1.78
CA ALA A 153 10.20 1.95 -1.32
C ALA A 153 10.48 3.45 -1.11
N ALA A 154 11.61 3.80 -0.51
CA ALA A 154 12.00 5.20 -0.33
C ALA A 154 12.24 5.91 -1.67
N ASN A 155 12.83 5.22 -2.66
CA ASN A 155 13.01 5.75 -4.01
C ASN A 155 11.65 6.00 -4.70
N TYR A 156 10.71 5.06 -4.58
CA TYR A 156 9.34 5.24 -5.04
C TYR A 156 8.67 6.45 -4.37
N ALA A 157 8.80 6.56 -3.04
CA ALA A 157 8.21 7.66 -2.28
C ALA A 157 8.83 9.01 -2.64
N ALA A 158 10.14 9.07 -2.87
CA ALA A 158 10.81 10.26 -3.37
C ALA A 158 10.25 10.70 -4.73
N HIS A 159 10.09 9.76 -5.66
CA HIS A 159 9.52 10.06 -6.97
C HIS A 159 8.05 10.52 -6.90
N ARG A 160 7.24 9.92 -6.02
CA ARG A 160 5.80 10.17 -5.98
C ARG A 160 5.36 11.30 -5.06
N TYR A 161 6.09 11.51 -3.96
CA TYR A 161 5.74 12.38 -2.85
C TYR A 161 6.88 13.31 -2.41
N GLY A 162 8.02 13.28 -3.10
CA GLY A 162 9.21 14.07 -2.77
C GLY A 162 10.09 13.47 -1.68
N SER A 163 9.55 12.66 -0.77
CA SER A 163 10.29 11.87 0.22
C SER A 163 9.39 10.84 0.91
N ILE A 164 9.98 9.78 1.47
CA ILE A 164 9.28 8.88 2.40
C ILE A 164 8.75 9.59 3.65
N ASP A 165 9.34 10.73 4.03
CA ASP A 165 8.90 11.51 5.19
C ASP A 165 7.47 12.06 5.00
N ASN A 166 7.06 12.26 3.73
CA ASN A 166 5.74 12.76 3.34
C ASN A 166 4.68 11.65 3.23
N VAL A 167 5.04 10.38 3.49
CA VAL A 167 4.12 9.25 3.48
C VAL A 167 3.49 9.08 4.87
N ASN A 168 2.17 9.25 4.91
CA ASN A 168 1.38 9.24 6.15
C ASN A 168 0.32 8.13 6.17
N SER A 169 0.07 7.45 5.05
CA SER A 169 -0.90 6.35 4.93
C SER A 169 -0.18 5.04 4.63
N ALA A 170 -0.85 3.92 4.90
CA ALA A 170 -0.38 2.62 4.45
C ALA A 170 -0.36 2.49 2.93
N TYR A 171 0.52 1.62 2.44
CA TYR A 171 0.72 1.34 1.01
C TYR A 171 -0.41 0.49 0.41
#